data_AF-A0A2K8L9Z1-F1
#
_entry.id   AF-A0A2K8L9Z1-F1
#
_cell.length_a   1.000
_cell.length_b   1.000
_cell.length_c   1.000
_cell.angle_alpha   90.00
_cell.angle_beta   90.00
_cell.angle_gamma   90.00
#
_symmetry.space_group_name_H-M   'P 1'
#
loop_
_entity.id
_entity.type
_entity.pdbx_description
1 polymer ?
#
loop_
_entity_poly.entity_id
_entity_poly.type
_entity_poly.pdbx_seq_one_letter_code
_entity_poly.pdbx_strand_id
1 'polypeptide(L)'
;MSAATQDELLIQRQYRLLEKLNESNRKYDRLIMSLASVVFETDAEGNWTFLNPAWETITGFSVAESLGKNFLYFIYPDDREKVMRESTEMRELKDDSFRSQFRYIHKTNQYIWVEVDANTLFDNLGNMAGTAGTLVNIQQQVEAMHALQEKDRHLQAAHTALETSER
;
A
#
# COMPACT_ATOMS: atom_id res chain seq x y z
N MET A 1 -37.83 34.57 -22.47
CA MET A 1 -37.65 33.10 -22.42
C MET A 1 -38.40 32.59 -21.21
N SER A 2 -39.24 31.56 -21.35
CA SER A 2 -40.10 31.08 -20.26
C SER A 2 -39.32 30.30 -19.21
N ALA A 3 -39.74 30.37 -17.95
CA ALA A 3 -39.16 29.62 -16.83
C ALA A 3 -39.00 28.12 -17.12
N ALA A 4 -39.94 27.51 -17.86
CA ALA A 4 -39.89 26.11 -18.29
C ALA A 4 -38.64 25.75 -19.12
N THR A 5 -38.14 26.68 -19.94
CA THR A 5 -36.94 26.45 -20.77
C THR A 5 -35.66 26.57 -19.94
N GLN A 6 -35.72 27.31 -18.83
CA GLN A 6 -34.59 27.51 -17.92
C GLN A 6 -34.41 26.28 -17.01
N ASP A 7 -35.52 25.65 -16.60
CA ASP A 7 -35.52 24.41 -15.83
C ASP A 7 -35.05 23.20 -16.66
N GLU A 8 -35.50 23.08 -17.93
CA GLU A 8 -35.02 22.04 -18.84
C GLU A 8 -33.51 22.14 -19.11
N LEU A 9 -32.99 23.36 -19.29
CA LEU A 9 -31.56 23.59 -19.48
C LEU A 9 -30.75 23.24 -18.22
N LEU A 10 -31.29 23.53 -17.03
CA LEU A 10 -30.66 23.17 -15.76
C LEU A 10 -30.59 21.65 -15.60
N ILE A 11 -31.68 20.94 -15.88
CA ILE A 11 -31.73 19.48 -15.84
C ILE A 11 -30.72 18.87 -16.82
N GLN A 12 -30.67 19.35 -18.07
CA GLN A 12 -29.67 18.89 -19.04
C GLN A 12 -28.23 19.14 -18.58
N ARG A 13 -27.98 20.28 -17.93
CA ARG A 13 -26.65 20.61 -17.38
C ARG A 13 -26.28 19.66 -16.23
N GLN A 14 -27.22 19.34 -15.34
CA GLN A 14 -26.99 18.39 -14.24
C GLN A 14 -26.69 16.99 -14.76
N TYR A 15 -27.47 16.48 -15.73
CA TYR A 15 -27.21 15.18 -16.36
C TYR A 15 -25.82 15.12 -16.99
N ARG A 16 -25.42 16.16 -17.74
CA ARG A 16 -24.08 16.21 -18.36
C ARG A 16 -22.95 16.24 -17.31
N LEU A 17 -23.15 16.90 -16.17
CA LEU A 17 -22.16 16.92 -15.09
C LEU A 17 -22.06 15.55 -14.40
N LEU A 18 -23.20 14.90 -14.15
CA LEU A 18 -23.24 13.54 -13.57
C LEU A 18 -22.61 12.52 -14.50
N GLU A 19 -22.86 12.60 -15.80
CA GLU A 19 -22.25 11.73 -16.81
C GLU A 19 -20.72 11.88 -16.82
N LYS A 20 -20.21 13.12 -16.88
CA LYS A 20 -18.77 13.38 -16.81
C LYS A 20 -18.13 12.88 -15.51
N LEU A 21 -18.82 13.04 -14.38
CA LEU A 21 -18.35 12.53 -13.10
C LEU A 21 -18.25 11.00 -13.11
N ASN A 22 -19.30 10.32 -13.60
CA ASN A 22 -19.32 8.86 -13.71
C ASN A 22 -18.25 8.33 -14.67
N GLU A 23 -18.03 9.00 -15.80
CA GLU A 23 -16.95 8.65 -16.74
C GLU A 23 -15.58 8.80 -16.10
N SER A 24 -15.36 9.88 -15.34
CA SER A 24 -14.10 10.10 -14.63
C SER A 24 -13.87 9.04 -13.55
N ASN A 25 -14.89 8.71 -12.76
CA ASN A 25 -14.80 7.68 -11.72
C ASN A 25 -14.47 6.32 -12.35
N ARG A 26 -15.21 5.91 -13.39
CA ARG A 26 -14.93 4.67 -14.13
C ARG A 26 -13.53 4.63 -14.75
N LYS A 27 -12.98 5.79 -15.14
CA LYS A 27 -11.60 5.88 -15.64
C LYS A 27 -10.61 5.61 -14.50
N TYR A 28 -10.79 6.23 -13.33
CA TYR A 28 -9.90 6.02 -12.19
C TYR A 28 -9.99 4.60 -11.64
N ASP A 29 -11.20 4.05 -11.50
CA ASP A 29 -11.41 2.67 -11.06
C ASP A 29 -10.65 1.68 -11.94
N ARG A 30 -10.75 1.83 -13.27
CA ARG A 30 -10.03 0.98 -14.22
C ARG A 30 -8.52 1.08 -14.08
N LEU A 31 -7.99 2.27 -13.83
CA LEU A 31 -6.55 2.46 -13.63
C LEU A 31 -6.10 1.77 -12.35
N ILE A 32 -6.76 2.04 -11.22
CA ILE A 32 -6.43 1.46 -9.91
C ILE A 32 -6.54 -0.07 -9.94
N MET A 33 -7.58 -0.62 -10.57
CA MET A 33 -7.79 -2.07 -10.69
C MET A 33 -6.76 -2.75 -11.60
N SER A 34 -6.06 -2.00 -12.45
CA SER A 34 -5.04 -2.53 -13.37
C SER A 34 -3.60 -2.47 -12.85
N LEU A 35 -3.36 -1.77 -11.73
CA LEU A 35 -2.03 -1.64 -11.14
C LEU A 35 -1.54 -2.98 -10.59
N ALA A 36 -0.24 -3.25 -10.76
CA ALA A 36 0.42 -4.43 -10.20
C ALA A 36 0.80 -4.24 -8.71
N SER A 37 0.91 -3.00 -8.25
CA SER A 37 1.03 -2.67 -6.84
C SER A 37 -0.34 -2.68 -6.19
N VAL A 38 -0.37 -3.03 -4.90
CA VAL A 38 -1.58 -2.89 -4.10
C VAL A 38 -1.85 -1.40 -3.91
N VAL A 39 -3.10 -1.01 -4.10
CA VAL A 39 -3.67 0.26 -3.64
C VAL A 39 -4.66 -0.10 -2.55
N PHE A 40 -4.56 0.56 -1.40
CA PHE A 40 -5.38 0.25 -0.24
C PHE A 40 -5.94 1.50 0.43
N GLU A 41 -6.97 1.28 1.23
CA GLU A 41 -7.48 2.21 2.22
C GLU A 41 -7.82 1.45 3.51
N THR A 42 -7.64 2.11 4.66
CA THR A 42 -8.09 1.63 5.96
C THR A 42 -9.04 2.64 6.61
N ASP A 43 -9.83 2.18 7.58
CA ASP A 43 -10.46 3.07 8.56
C ASP A 43 -9.43 3.57 9.61
N ALA A 44 -9.90 4.38 10.56
CA ALA A 44 -9.09 4.91 11.67
C ALA A 44 -8.56 3.83 12.63
N GLU A 45 -9.22 2.67 12.70
CA GLU A 45 -8.79 1.52 13.49
C GLU A 45 -7.73 0.68 12.76
N GLY A 46 -7.52 0.92 11.46
CA GLY A 46 -6.60 0.17 10.61
C GLY A 46 -7.22 -1.07 9.96
N ASN A 47 -8.55 -1.15 9.90
CA ASN A 47 -9.23 -2.22 9.17
C ASN A 47 -9.31 -1.86 7.68
N TRP A 48 -9.05 -2.83 6.81
CA TRP A 48 -9.11 -2.62 5.36
C TRP A 48 -10.51 -2.22 4.90
N THR A 49 -10.65 -1.04 4.28
CA THR A 49 -11.90 -0.54 3.68
C THR A 49 -11.88 -0.63 2.17
N PHE A 50 -10.69 -0.61 1.56
CA PHE A 50 -10.49 -0.82 0.13
C PHE A 50 -9.19 -1.58 -0.14
N LEU A 51 -9.23 -2.50 -1.11
CA LEU A 51 -8.07 -3.19 -1.66
C LEU A 51 -8.32 -3.43 -3.16
N ASN A 52 -7.35 -3.12 -4.01
CA ASN A 52 -7.40 -3.50 -5.43
C ASN A 52 -7.00 -4.99 -5.63
N PRO A 53 -7.23 -5.58 -6.82
CA PRO A 53 -6.97 -7.00 -7.09
C PRO A 53 -5.50 -7.44 -6.94
N ALA A 54 -4.55 -6.50 -7.01
CA ALA A 54 -3.14 -6.80 -6.78
C ALA A 54 -2.88 -7.39 -5.39
N TRP A 55 -3.75 -7.09 -4.41
CA TRP A 55 -3.68 -7.68 -3.07
C TRP A 55 -3.69 -9.21 -3.11
N GLU A 56 -4.61 -9.79 -3.89
CA GLU A 56 -4.73 -11.25 -4.01
C GLU A 56 -3.52 -11.84 -4.71
N THR A 57 -3.02 -11.14 -5.72
CA THR A 57 -1.85 -11.57 -6.49
C THR A 57 -0.59 -11.59 -5.62
N ILE A 58 -0.41 -10.58 -4.75
CA ILE A 58 0.78 -10.44 -3.92
C ILE A 58 0.70 -11.33 -2.68
N THR A 59 -0.43 -11.35 -1.97
CA THR A 59 -0.54 -11.99 -0.64
C THR A 59 -1.18 -13.38 -0.66
N GLY A 60 -1.86 -13.73 -1.75
CA GLY A 60 -2.67 -14.94 -1.89
C GLY A 60 -4.03 -14.87 -1.19
N PHE A 61 -4.29 -13.86 -0.35
CA PHE A 61 -5.59 -13.68 0.29
C PHE A 61 -6.56 -12.96 -0.62
N SER A 62 -7.81 -13.42 -0.69
CA SER A 62 -8.83 -12.70 -1.45
C SER A 62 -9.13 -11.33 -0.83
N VAL A 63 -9.49 -10.35 -1.66
CA VAL A 63 -9.95 -9.05 -1.18
C VAL A 63 -11.14 -9.23 -0.25
N ALA A 64 -12.11 -10.07 -0.65
CA ALA A 64 -13.32 -10.34 0.13
C ALA A 64 -13.05 -10.89 1.53
N GLU A 65 -12.05 -11.76 1.71
CA GLU A 65 -11.71 -12.29 3.04
C GLU A 65 -10.84 -11.34 3.88
N SER A 66 -10.32 -10.28 3.26
CA SER A 66 -9.37 -9.35 3.86
C SER A 66 -10.03 -8.03 4.28
N LEU A 67 -11.05 -7.58 3.55
CA LEU A 67 -11.82 -6.39 3.93
C LEU A 67 -12.42 -6.53 5.34
N GLY A 68 -12.35 -5.45 6.11
CA GLY A 68 -12.78 -5.39 7.51
C GLY A 68 -11.81 -6.03 8.51
N LYS A 69 -10.72 -6.67 8.07
CA LYS A 69 -9.66 -7.14 8.97
C LYS A 69 -8.62 -6.07 9.18
N ASN A 70 -8.07 -6.04 10.39
CA ASN A 70 -6.97 -5.15 10.72
C ASN A 70 -5.68 -5.52 9.97
N PHE A 71 -4.96 -4.55 9.42
CA PHE A 71 -3.74 -4.79 8.66
C PHE A 71 -2.68 -5.57 9.46
N LEU A 72 -2.62 -5.39 10.80
CA LEU A 72 -1.66 -6.09 11.68
C LEU A 72 -1.82 -7.62 11.63
N TYR A 73 -3.01 -8.12 11.28
CA TYR A 73 -3.25 -9.56 11.14
C TYR A 73 -2.35 -10.20 10.09
N PHE A 74 -2.07 -9.47 9.00
CA PHE A 74 -1.29 -9.95 7.88
C PHE A 74 0.21 -9.74 8.07
N ILE A 75 0.63 -8.99 9.09
CA ILE A 75 2.04 -8.77 9.38
C ILE A 75 2.64 -9.99 10.07
N TYR A 76 3.84 -10.35 9.64
CA TYR A 76 4.63 -11.40 10.26
C TYR A 76 4.87 -11.10 11.76
N PRO A 77 4.70 -12.06 12.68
CA PRO A 77 4.65 -11.78 14.13
C PRO A 77 5.77 -10.91 14.67
N ASP A 78 7.02 -11.18 14.27
CA ASP A 78 8.21 -10.45 14.75
C ASP A 78 8.23 -8.98 14.33
N ASP A 79 7.53 -8.62 13.26
CA ASP A 79 7.54 -7.26 12.71
C ASP A 79 6.37 -6.42 13.26
N ARG A 80 5.39 -7.03 13.94
CA ARG A 80 4.15 -6.35 14.40
C ARG A 80 4.42 -5.21 15.36
N GLU A 81 5.29 -5.42 16.35
CA GLU A 81 5.58 -4.37 17.34
C GLU A 81 6.24 -3.15 16.70
N LYS A 82 7.16 -3.38 15.75
CA LYS A 82 7.82 -2.31 14.99
C LYS A 82 6.77 -1.51 14.21
N VAL A 83 5.95 -2.18 13.42
CA VAL A 83 4.97 -1.51 12.56
C VAL A 83 3.89 -0.80 13.39
N MET A 84 3.46 -1.38 14.50
CA MET A 84 2.51 -0.73 15.40
C MET A 84 3.08 0.58 15.96
N ARG A 85 4.35 0.60 16.39
CA ARG A 85 5.02 1.84 16.85
C ARG A 85 5.09 2.88 15.73
N GLU A 86 5.63 2.51 14.57
CA GLU A 86 5.78 3.45 13.45
C GLU A 86 4.42 4.00 12.98
N SER A 87 3.38 3.16 12.95
CA SER A 87 2.01 3.59 12.62
C SER A 87 1.40 4.51 13.66
N THR A 88 1.82 4.41 14.93
CA THR A 88 1.38 5.31 16.01
C THR A 88 2.10 6.65 15.91
N GLU A 89 3.41 6.62 15.68
CA GLU A 89 4.24 7.82 15.49
C GLU A 89 3.74 8.67 14.31
N MET A 90 3.37 8.03 13.19
CA MET A 90 2.74 8.71 12.05
C MET A 90 1.49 9.50 12.46
N ARG A 91 0.61 8.90 13.28
CA ARG A 91 -0.62 9.54 13.76
C ARG A 91 -0.35 10.73 14.69
N GLU A 92 0.68 10.62 15.52
CA GLU A 92 1.00 11.62 16.54
C GLU A 92 1.78 12.82 15.98
N LEU A 93 2.72 12.57 15.08
CA LEU A 93 3.61 13.61 14.55
C LEU A 93 2.94 14.50 13.50
N LYS A 94 1.72 14.15 13.05
CA LYS A 94 1.07 14.72 11.85
C LYS A 94 2.03 14.75 10.66
N ASP A 95 2.91 13.74 10.61
CA ASP A 95 3.70 13.51 9.42
C ASP A 95 2.76 12.82 8.43
N ASP A 96 2.61 13.43 7.26
CA ASP A 96 1.59 13.02 6.30
C ASP A 96 1.93 11.68 5.65
N SER A 97 3.18 11.17 5.81
CA SER A 97 3.64 9.96 5.12
C SER A 97 4.33 8.94 6.03
N PHE A 98 4.00 7.66 5.84
CA PHE A 98 4.59 6.50 6.47
C PHE A 98 5.19 5.62 5.37
N ARG A 99 6.50 5.38 5.42
CA ARG A 99 7.17 4.43 4.53
C ARG A 99 7.95 3.42 5.33
N SER A 100 7.61 2.14 5.21
CA SER A 100 8.29 1.07 5.94
C SER A 100 8.35 -0.22 5.15
N GLN A 101 9.40 -0.99 5.41
CA GLN A 101 9.64 -2.32 4.83
C GLN A 101 9.58 -3.37 5.94
N PHE A 102 8.77 -4.41 5.71
CA PHE A 102 8.53 -5.48 6.67
C PHE A 102 7.87 -6.69 5.98
N ARG A 103 7.68 -7.77 6.74
CA ARG A 103 7.17 -9.02 6.21
C ARG A 103 5.66 -9.14 6.41
N TYR A 104 4.96 -9.55 5.36
CA TYR A 104 3.60 -10.04 5.44
C TYR A 104 3.58 -11.57 5.45
N ILE A 105 2.61 -12.14 6.14
CA ILE A 105 2.24 -13.55 6.03
C ILE A 105 1.55 -13.72 4.67
N HIS A 106 2.04 -14.67 3.88
CA HIS A 106 1.41 -15.13 2.66
C HIS A 106 0.42 -16.27 2.97
N LYS A 107 -0.64 -16.43 2.16
CA LYS A 107 -1.66 -17.47 2.39
C LYS A 107 -1.12 -18.91 2.43
N THR A 108 0.04 -19.15 1.82
CA THR A 108 0.76 -20.44 1.88
C THR A 108 1.55 -20.64 3.19
N ASN A 109 1.36 -19.78 4.18
CA ASN A 109 2.07 -19.79 5.47
C ASN A 109 3.58 -19.52 5.37
N GLN A 110 4.02 -18.93 4.25
CA GLN A 110 5.34 -18.32 4.09
C GLN A 110 5.25 -16.82 4.38
N TYR A 111 6.36 -16.10 4.30
CA TYR A 111 6.34 -14.64 4.33
C TYR A 111 6.80 -14.04 3.00
N ILE A 112 6.39 -12.81 2.75
CA ILE A 112 6.86 -11.97 1.66
C ILE A 112 7.35 -10.64 2.22
N TRP A 113 8.46 -10.14 1.70
CA TRP A 113 8.87 -8.77 1.97
C TRP A 113 8.02 -7.78 1.19
N VAL A 114 7.49 -6.79 1.89
CA VAL A 114 6.73 -5.71 1.28
C VAL A 114 7.29 -4.36 1.70
N GLU A 115 7.14 -3.39 0.81
CA GLU A 115 7.25 -1.97 1.13
C GLU A 115 5.85 -1.37 1.15
N VAL A 116 5.53 -0.65 2.23
CA VAL A 116 4.28 0.10 2.38
C VAL A 116 4.62 1.58 2.39
N ASP A 117 3.89 2.34 1.58
CA ASP A 117 3.90 3.81 1.56
C ASP A 117 2.45 4.29 1.76
N ALA A 118 2.17 4.99 2.86
CA ALA A 118 0.83 5.35 3.30
C ALA A 118 0.75 6.80 3.75
N ASN A 119 -0.40 7.43 3.55
CA ASN A 119 -0.72 8.75 4.07
C ASN A 119 -1.95 8.72 4.96
N THR A 120 -2.00 9.62 5.95
CA THR A 120 -3.16 9.75 6.84
C THR A 120 -4.29 10.48 6.12
N LEU A 121 -5.49 9.91 6.18
CA LEU A 121 -6.71 10.56 5.70
C LEU A 121 -7.42 11.26 6.87
N PHE A 122 -7.84 12.50 6.64
CA PHE A 122 -8.59 13.30 7.61
C PHE A 122 -10.02 13.57 7.12
N ASP A 123 -10.98 13.60 8.04
CA ASP A 123 -12.33 14.05 7.76
C ASP A 123 -12.42 15.60 7.72
N ASN A 124 -13.61 16.12 7.41
CA ASN A 124 -13.86 17.56 7.35
C ASN A 124 -13.71 18.29 8.71
N LEU A 125 -13.63 17.55 9.81
CA LEU A 125 -13.43 18.07 11.17
C LEU A 125 -11.96 17.98 11.61
N GLY A 126 -11.09 17.44 10.76
CA GLY A 126 -9.66 17.25 11.05
C GLY A 126 -9.37 16.01 11.91
N ASN A 127 -10.34 15.11 12.11
CA ASN A 127 -10.10 13.84 12.77
C ASN A 127 -9.53 12.83 11.77
N MET A 128 -8.70 11.91 12.26
CA MET A 128 -8.22 10.80 11.46
C MET A 128 -9.40 9.94 11.01
N ALA A 129 -9.62 9.86 9.70
CA ALA A 129 -10.61 9.00 9.06
C ALA A 129 -10.03 7.63 8.72
N GLY A 130 -8.71 7.56 8.49
CA GLY A 130 -8.05 6.33 8.08
C GLY A 130 -6.68 6.56 7.45
N THR A 131 -6.24 5.61 6.64
CA THR A 131 -4.99 5.72 5.85
C THR A 131 -5.23 5.25 4.43
N ALA A 132 -4.49 5.79 3.46
CA ALA A 132 -4.48 5.29 2.09
C ALA A 132 -3.06 5.26 1.54
N GLY A 133 -2.77 4.28 0.70
CA GLY A 133 -1.40 4.07 0.28
C GLY A 133 -1.21 2.97 -0.74
N THR A 134 0.04 2.58 -0.90
CA THR A 134 0.46 1.49 -1.76
C THR A 134 1.26 0.45 -0.99
N LEU A 135 1.14 -0.80 -1.43
CA LEU A 135 1.98 -1.89 -0.97
C LEU A 135 2.60 -2.58 -2.19
N VAL A 136 3.92 -2.74 -2.15
CA VAL A 136 4.71 -3.33 -3.23
C VAL A 136 5.45 -4.55 -2.69
N ASN A 137 5.41 -5.66 -3.45
CA ASN A 137 6.24 -6.83 -3.16
C ASN A 137 7.71 -6.52 -3.52
N ILE A 138 8.60 -6.57 -2.54
CA ILE A 138 10.03 -6.31 -2.69
C ILE A 138 10.88 -7.57 -2.47
N GLN A 139 10.27 -8.76 -2.45
CA GLN A 139 10.96 -10.04 -2.21
C GLN A 139 12.17 -10.23 -3.13
N GLN A 140 12.01 -9.99 -4.44
CA GLN A 140 13.11 -10.10 -5.41
C GLN A 140 14.23 -9.10 -5.16
N GLN A 141 13.91 -7.89 -4.67
CA GLN A 141 14.91 -6.86 -4.35
C GLN A 141 15.73 -7.29 -3.13
N VAL A 142 15.06 -7.82 -2.10
CA VAL A 142 15.73 -8.35 -0.90
C VAL A 142 16.62 -9.54 -1.25
N GLU A 143 16.15 -10.48 -2.07
CA GLU A 143 16.94 -11.62 -2.53
C GLU A 143 18.17 -11.21 -3.33
N ALA A 144 18.01 -10.26 -4.25
CA ALA A 144 19.12 -9.72 -5.03
C ALA A 144 20.17 -9.02 -4.12
N MET A 145 19.70 -8.23 -3.14
CA MET A 145 20.57 -7.57 -2.17
C MET A 145 21.36 -8.57 -1.33
N HIS A 146 20.71 -9.63 -0.83
CA HIS A 146 21.39 -10.68 -0.05
C HIS A 146 22.42 -11.45 -0.89
N ALA A 147 22.08 -11.78 -2.13
CA ALA A 147 23.01 -12.45 -3.05
C ALA A 147 24.25 -11.61 -3.37
N LEU A 148 24.08 -10.28 -3.48
CA LEU A 148 25.20 -9.36 -3.67
C LEU A 148 26.10 -9.30 -2.43
N GLN A 149 25.50 -9.15 -1.25
CA GLN A 149 26.23 -9.10 0.02
C GLN A 149 27.06 -10.36 0.27
N GLU A 150 26.54 -11.54 -0.08
CA GLU A 150 27.28 -12.80 0.09
C GLU A 150 28.47 -12.88 -0.87
N LYS A 151 28.30 -12.42 -2.12
CA LYS A 151 29.42 -12.33 -3.07
C LYS A 151 30.51 -11.37 -2.58
N ASP A 152 30.14 -10.21 -2.05
CA ASP A 152 31.08 -9.23 -1.53
C ASP A 152 31.87 -9.80 -0.33
N ARG A 153 31.19 -10.51 0.58
CA ARG A 153 31.83 -11.20 1.71
C ARG A 153 32.83 -12.26 1.25
N HIS A 154 32.46 -13.08 0.26
CA HIS A 154 33.37 -14.08 -0.29
C HIS A 154 34.60 -13.45 -0.96
N LEU A 155 34.42 -12.37 -1.72
CA LEU A 155 35.53 -11.64 -2.35
C LEU A 155 36.45 -11.02 -1.30
N GLN A 156 35.89 -10.39 -0.25
CA GLN A 156 36.68 -9.83 0.86
C GLN A 156 37.47 -10.91 1.59
N ALA A 157 36.85 -12.05 1.92
CA ALA A 157 37.52 -13.16 2.59
C ALA A 157 38.66 -13.74 1.73
N ALA A 158 38.45 -13.90 0.42
CA ALA A 158 39.49 -14.38 -0.50
C ALA A 158 40.65 -13.37 -0.63
N HIS A 159 40.35 -12.07 -0.69
CA HIS A 159 41.37 -11.03 -0.74
C HIS A 159 42.24 -11.00 0.52
N THR A 160 41.61 -11.04 1.72
CA THR A 160 42.34 -11.11 2.99
C THR A 160 43.21 -12.36 3.11
N ALA A 161 42.74 -13.50 2.59
CA ALA A 161 43.52 -14.76 2.59
C ALA A 161 44.76 -14.70 1.69
N LEU A 162 44.68 -14.02 0.53
CA LEU A 162 45.84 -13.81 -0.35
C LEU A 162 46.87 -12.88 0.30
N GLU A 163 46.44 -11.77 0.91
CA GLU A 163 47.35 -10.82 1.57
C GLU A 163 48.08 -11.44 2.79
N THR A 164 47.45 -12.39 3.47
CA THR A 164 48.07 -13.14 4.58
C THR A 164 48.96 -14.29 4.11
N SER A 165 48.74 -14.81 2.89
CA SER A 165 49.59 -15.83 2.26
C SER A 165 50.90 -15.27 1.69
N GLU A 166 50.97 -13.96 1.43
CA GLU A 166 52.15 -13.29 0.85
C GLU A 166 53.07 -12.66 1.91
N ARG A 167 52.72 -12.76 3.19
CA ARG A 167 53.55 -12.36 4.34
C ARG A 167 54.17 -13.56 5.03
#